data_AF-A0A7H4MPZ9-F1
#
_entry.id   AF-A0A7H4MPZ9-F1
#
_cell.length_a   1.000
_cell.length_b   1.000
_cell.length_c   1.000
_cell.angle_alpha   90.00
_cell.angle_beta   90.00
_cell.angle_gamma   90.00
#
_symmetry.space_group_name_H-M   'P 1'
#
loop_
_entity.id
_entity.type
_entity.pdbx_description
1 polymer ?
#
loop_
_entity_poly.entity_id
_entity_poly.type
_entity_poly.pdbx_seq_one_letter_code
_entity_poly.pdbx_strand_id
1 'polypeptide(L)'
;MKDIPRIMKREWQKLAWYLPRAIVLLLLYFIPGVGQTVAPVLWFLFSAWMLAIQYCDYPFDNHKVPFKTMREALRSRKVMNMQFGALTSLFTMIPVLNLVILPVAICGATAMWVDCYRDKHAVWK
;
A
#
# COMPACT_ATOMS: atom_id res chain seq x y z
N MET A 1 -16.89 13.27 16.13
CA MET A 1 -17.08 11.80 16.09
C MET A 1 -17.97 11.36 14.90
N LYS A 2 -17.75 11.87 13.68
CA LYS A 2 -18.54 11.48 12.48
C LYS A 2 -17.70 10.78 11.39
N ASP A 3 -16.36 10.83 11.49
CA ASP A 3 -15.45 10.28 10.48
C ASP A 3 -14.96 8.84 10.79
N ILE A 4 -15.11 8.38 12.03
CA ILE A 4 -14.76 7.01 12.47
C ILE A 4 -15.39 5.92 11.58
N PRO A 5 -16.71 5.94 11.28
CA PRO A 5 -17.30 4.91 10.43
C PRO A 5 -16.76 4.93 8.99
N ARG A 6 -16.31 6.09 8.49
CA ARG A 6 -15.72 6.21 7.15
C ARG A 6 -14.32 5.61 7.10
N ILE A 7 -13.48 5.93 8.09
CA ILE A 7 -12.12 5.41 8.20
C ILE A 7 -12.14 3.90 8.44
N MET A 8 -13.00 3.42 9.35
CA MET A 8 -13.16 1.98 9.60
C MET A 8 -13.63 1.22 8.35
N LYS A 9 -14.55 1.78 7.56
CA LYS A 9 -14.99 1.17 6.30
C LYS A 9 -13.85 1.08 5.28
N ARG A 10 -12.97 2.08 5.23
CA ARG A 10 -11.81 2.12 4.33
C ARG A 10 -10.76 1.09 4.73
N GLU A 11 -10.44 0.98 6.01
CA GLU A 11 -9.57 -0.06 6.55
C GLU A 11 -10.16 -1.47 6.33
N TRP A 12 -11.47 -1.63 6.50
CA TRP A 12 -12.14 -2.91 6.21
C TRP A 12 -12.05 -3.29 4.74
N GLN A 13 -12.15 -2.32 3.82
CA GLN A 13 -11.94 -2.56 2.39
C GLN A 13 -10.51 -2.95 2.05
N LYS A 14 -9.51 -2.39 2.74
CA LYS A 14 -8.11 -2.81 2.63
C LYS A 14 -7.94 -4.26 3.11
N LEU A 15 -8.48 -4.59 4.29
CA LEU A 15 -8.46 -5.94 4.87
C LEU A 15 -9.15 -6.96 3.97
N ALA A 16 -10.38 -6.69 3.53
CA ALA A 16 -11.14 -7.56 2.63
C ALA A 16 -10.45 -7.74 1.27
N TRP A 17 -9.68 -6.75 0.81
CA TRP A 17 -8.86 -6.88 -0.40
C TRP A 17 -7.57 -7.68 -0.13
N TYR A 18 -6.96 -7.53 1.04
CA TYR A 18 -5.73 -8.20 1.43
C TYR A 18 -5.94 -9.69 1.70
N LEU A 19 -6.95 -10.04 2.50
CA LEU A 19 -7.21 -11.36 3.03
C LEU A 19 -7.24 -12.49 1.97
N PRO A 20 -8.01 -12.40 0.87
CA PRO A 20 -8.05 -13.47 -0.12
C PRO A 20 -6.70 -13.65 -0.83
N ARG A 21 -5.91 -12.59 -1.01
CA ARG A 21 -4.60 -12.65 -1.66
C ARG A 21 -3.54 -13.26 -0.74
N ALA A 22 -3.59 -12.90 0.54
CA ALA A 22 -2.74 -13.50 1.56
C ALA A 22 -3.02 -15.01 1.70
N ILE A 23 -4.30 -15.42 1.67
CA ILE A 23 -4.67 -16.85 1.71
C ILE A 23 -4.13 -17.59 0.48
N VAL A 24 -4.25 -17.03 -0.73
CA VAL A 24 -3.68 -17.66 -1.95
C VAL A 24 -2.15 -17.80 -1.86
N LEU A 25 -1.46 -16.78 -1.34
CA LEU A 25 0.00 -16.85 -1.13
C LEU A 25 0.38 -17.89 -0.08
N LEU A 26 -0.42 -18.02 0.98
CA LEU A 26 -0.22 -19.02 2.03
C LEU A 26 -0.44 -20.44 1.49
N LEU A 27 -1.46 -20.66 0.66
CA LEU A 27 -1.68 -21.93 -0.02
C LEU A 27 -0.55 -22.27 -1.00
N LEU A 28 0.00 -21.26 -1.69
CA LEU A 28 1.15 -21.45 -2.58
C LEU A 28 2.40 -21.93 -1.81
N TYR A 29 2.57 -21.48 -0.56
CA TYR A 29 3.67 -21.90 0.31
C TYR A 29 3.64 -23.42 0.62
N PHE A 30 2.46 -24.06 0.58
CA PHE A 30 2.32 -25.50 0.80
C PHE A 30 2.78 -26.36 -0.39
N ILE A 31 3.05 -25.79 -1.56
CA ILE A 31 3.55 -26.54 -2.73
C ILE A 31 5.06 -26.77 -2.57
N PRO A 32 5.54 -28.02 -2.41
CA PRO A 32 6.96 -28.31 -2.23
C PRO A 32 7.78 -27.86 -3.46
N GLY A 33 8.98 -27.33 -3.24
CA GLY A 33 9.90 -26.87 -4.31
C GLY A 33 9.57 -25.49 -4.88
N VAL A 34 8.37 -25.29 -5.43
CA VAL A 34 7.97 -24.00 -6.04
C VAL A 34 7.52 -23.00 -4.98
N GLY A 35 6.78 -23.45 -3.97
CA GLY A 35 6.25 -22.59 -2.91
C GLY A 35 7.35 -21.92 -2.11
N GLN A 36 8.41 -22.64 -1.74
CA GLN A 36 9.48 -22.09 -0.90
C GLN A 36 10.37 -21.05 -1.62
N THR A 37 10.45 -21.09 -2.94
CA THR A 37 11.28 -20.15 -3.73
C THR A 37 10.46 -18.97 -4.24
N VAL A 38 9.25 -19.22 -4.75
CA VAL A 38 8.40 -18.19 -5.35
C VAL A 38 7.55 -17.47 -4.30
N ALA A 39 7.09 -18.15 -3.25
CA ALA A 39 6.21 -17.53 -2.27
C ALA A 39 6.89 -16.39 -1.49
N PRO A 40 8.16 -16.47 -1.04
CA PRO A 40 8.81 -15.33 -0.37
C PRO A 40 8.90 -14.09 -1.25
N VAL A 41 9.21 -14.28 -2.54
CA VAL A 41 9.29 -13.17 -3.51
C VAL A 41 7.91 -12.55 -3.73
N LEU A 42 6.88 -13.37 -3.98
CA LEU A 42 5.53 -12.87 -4.15
C LEU A 42 4.98 -12.23 -2.87
N TRP A 43 5.32 -12.77 -1.71
CA TRP A 43 4.95 -12.22 -0.41
C TRP A 43 5.60 -10.85 -0.20
N PHE A 44 6.88 -10.71 -0.53
CA PHE A 44 7.58 -9.44 -0.47
C PHE A 44 6.95 -8.41 -1.41
N LEU A 45 6.70 -8.78 -2.68
CA LEU A 45 6.05 -7.89 -3.65
C LEU A 45 4.63 -7.48 -3.19
N PHE A 46 3.89 -8.41 -2.61
CA PHE A 46 2.57 -8.12 -2.06
C PHE A 46 2.62 -7.22 -0.83
N SER A 47 3.57 -7.45 0.08
CA SER A 47 3.80 -6.61 1.26
C SER A 47 4.22 -5.19 0.87
N ALA A 48 5.13 -5.06 -0.11
CA ALA A 48 5.53 -3.79 -0.71
C ALA A 48 4.31 -3.04 -1.28
N TRP A 49 3.49 -3.71 -2.09
CA TRP A 49 2.27 -3.12 -2.63
C TRP A 49 1.30 -2.66 -1.52
N MET A 50 1.16 -3.47 -0.46
CA MET A 50 0.29 -3.13 0.66
C MET A 50 0.79 -1.91 1.44
N LEU A 51 2.11 -1.80 1.68
CA LEU A 51 2.71 -0.62 2.30
C LEU A 51 2.52 0.62 1.44
N ALA A 52 2.72 0.51 0.12
CA ALA A 52 2.47 1.60 -0.80
C ALA A 52 1.01 2.07 -0.74
N ILE A 53 0.05 1.14 -0.73
CA ILE A 53 -1.37 1.47 -0.54
C ILE A 53 -1.55 2.17 0.81
N GLN A 54 -1.03 1.64 1.91
CA GLN A 54 -1.27 2.18 3.25
C GLN A 54 -0.79 3.63 3.39
N TYR A 55 0.42 3.93 2.92
CA TYR A 55 1.00 5.26 3.04
C TYR A 55 0.43 6.26 2.01
N CYS A 56 0.21 5.83 0.77
CA CYS A 56 -0.42 6.68 -0.24
C CYS A 56 -1.92 6.90 0.04
N ASP A 57 -2.57 6.06 0.84
CA ASP A 57 -3.97 6.25 1.21
C ASP A 57 -4.21 7.54 2.02
N TYR A 58 -3.24 7.96 2.84
CA TYR A 58 -3.34 9.19 3.64
C TYR A 58 -3.58 10.46 2.81
N PRO A 59 -2.74 10.83 1.83
CA PRO A 59 -2.97 12.03 1.02
C PRO A 59 -4.25 11.92 0.16
N PHE A 60 -4.61 10.73 -0.31
CA PHE A 60 -5.85 10.50 -1.06
C PHE A 60 -7.10 10.64 -0.16
N ASP A 61 -7.06 10.17 1.10
CA ASP A 61 -8.17 10.30 2.06
C ASP A 61 -8.34 11.75 2.54
N ASN A 62 -7.24 12.49 2.68
CA ASN A 62 -7.27 13.94 2.97
C ASN A 62 -8.06 14.71 1.91
N HIS A 63 -7.97 14.31 0.64
CA HIS A 63 -8.75 14.88 -0.48
C HIS A 63 -10.07 14.15 -0.73
N LYS A 64 -10.51 13.28 0.20
CA LYS A 64 -11.75 12.50 0.14
C LYS A 64 -11.92 11.63 -1.11
N VAL A 65 -10.82 11.30 -1.80
CA VAL A 65 -10.85 10.46 -3.00
C VAL A 65 -11.32 9.05 -2.62
N PRO A 66 -12.28 8.45 -3.36
CA PRO A 66 -12.77 7.11 -3.08
C PRO A 66 -11.68 6.05 -3.25
N PHE A 67 -11.72 5.02 -2.41
CA PHE A 67 -10.73 3.93 -2.43
C PHE A 67 -10.62 3.23 -3.80
N LYS A 68 -11.73 3.11 -4.54
CA LYS A 68 -11.73 2.54 -5.90
C LYS A 68 -10.87 3.39 -6.85
N THR A 69 -11.11 4.70 -6.88
CA THR A 69 -10.36 5.66 -7.71
C THR A 69 -8.89 5.72 -7.32
N MET A 70 -8.59 5.71 -6.01
CA MET A 70 -7.20 5.63 -5.54
C MET A 70 -6.50 4.37 -6.06
N ARG A 71 -7.14 3.21 -5.95
CA ARG A 71 -6.56 1.96 -6.44
C ARG A 71 -6.32 1.95 -7.94
N GLU A 72 -7.21 2.57 -8.71
CA GLU A 72 -7.04 2.73 -10.16
C GLU A 72 -5.86 3.68 -10.47
N ALA A 73 -5.76 4.79 -9.75
CA ALA A 73 -4.63 5.72 -9.85
C ALA A 73 -3.30 5.02 -9.51
N LEU A 74 -3.24 4.27 -8.41
CA LEU A 74 -2.06 3.51 -8.02
C LEU A 74 -1.71 2.41 -9.03
N ARG A 75 -2.72 1.77 -9.64
CA ARG A 75 -2.50 0.78 -10.70
C ARG A 75 -1.94 1.40 -11.97
N SER A 76 -2.33 2.63 -12.32
CA SER A 76 -1.80 3.33 -13.50
C SER A 76 -0.29 3.54 -13.44
N ARG A 77 0.27 3.72 -12.24
CA ARG A 77 1.72 3.87 -11.99
C ARG A 77 2.27 2.74 -11.13
N LYS A 78 1.88 1.49 -11.44
CA LYS A 78 2.20 0.30 -10.61
C LYS A 78 3.70 0.19 -10.28
N VAL A 79 4.59 0.42 -11.25
CA VAL A 79 6.04 0.28 -11.06
C VAL A 79 6.57 1.25 -10.01
N MET A 80 6.19 2.51 -10.09
CA MET A 80 6.63 3.57 -9.17
C MET A 80 6.11 3.33 -7.74
N ASN A 81 4.84 2.96 -7.60
CA ASN A 81 4.26 2.64 -6.29
C ASN A 81 4.88 1.37 -5.69
N MET A 82 5.18 0.37 -6.53
CA MET A 82 5.89 -0.84 -6.11
C MET A 82 7.32 -0.54 -5.62
N GLN A 83 8.05 0.34 -6.31
CA GLN A 83 9.40 0.75 -5.88
C GLN A 83 9.35 1.47 -4.53
N PHE A 84 8.42 2.39 -4.35
CA PHE A 84 8.21 3.06 -3.06
C PHE A 84 7.89 2.05 -1.96
N GLY A 85 6.89 1.20 -2.17
CA GLY A 85 6.52 0.15 -1.22
C GLY A 85 7.65 -0.83 -0.91
N ALA A 86 8.47 -1.18 -1.91
CA ALA A 86 9.60 -2.07 -1.74
C ALA A 86 10.71 -1.42 -0.91
N LEU A 87 11.05 -0.15 -1.19
CA LEU A 87 12.00 0.62 -0.39
C LEU A 87 11.53 0.75 1.06
N THR A 88 10.26 1.09 1.26
CA THR A 88 9.67 1.14 2.60
C THR A 88 9.75 -0.22 3.29
N SER A 89 9.41 -1.31 2.59
CA SER A 89 9.49 -2.67 3.14
C SER A 89 10.94 -3.06 3.51
N LEU A 90 11.93 -2.69 2.71
CA LEU A 90 13.34 -2.95 3.02
C LEU A 90 13.79 -2.17 4.24
N PHE A 91 13.39 -0.90 4.38
CA PHE A 91 13.72 -0.10 5.55
C PHE A 91 13.02 -0.60 6.82
N THR A 92 11.81 -1.16 6.73
CA THR A 92 11.17 -1.80 7.89
C THR A 92 11.93 -3.03 8.41
N MET A 93 12.75 -3.68 7.57
CA MET A 93 13.60 -4.80 8.01
C MET A 93 14.76 -4.33 8.89
N ILE A 94 15.13 -3.05 8.84
CA ILE A 94 16.20 -2.47 9.66
C ILE A 94 15.56 -1.91 10.94
N PRO A 95 15.82 -2.47 12.14
CA PRO A 95 15.12 -2.10 13.37
C PRO A 95 15.20 -0.62 13.73
N VAL A 96 16.37 0.01 13.50
CA VAL A 96 16.59 1.44 13.79
C VAL A 96 15.76 2.32 12.86
N LEU A 97 15.69 1.99 11.56
CA LEU A 97 14.89 2.75 10.60
C LEU A 97 13.40 2.54 10.80
N ASN A 98 12.98 1.36 11.27
CA ASN A 98 11.58 1.04 11.52
C ASN A 98 10.93 1.99 12.55
N LEU A 99 11.70 2.59 13.47
CA LEU A 99 11.19 3.59 14.42
C LEU A 99 10.77 4.90 13.74
N VAL A 100 11.44 5.27 12.66
CA VAL A 100 11.20 6.53 11.92
C VAL A 100 10.54 6.29 10.56
N ILE A 101 10.26 5.04 10.20
CA ILE A 101 9.75 4.71 8.87
C ILE A 101 8.36 5.27 8.63
N LEU A 102 7.53 5.34 9.68
CA LEU A 102 6.17 5.86 9.58
C LEU A 102 6.16 7.33 9.11
N PRO A 103 6.81 8.29 9.78
CA PRO A 103 6.85 9.67 9.30
C PRO A 103 7.59 9.81 7.96
N VAL A 104 8.67 9.07 7.74
CA VAL A 104 9.42 9.12 6.46
C VAL A 104 8.56 8.65 5.28
N ALA A 105 7.84 7.55 5.44
CA ALA A 105 6.96 7.02 4.41
C ALA A 105 5.75 7.93 4.17
N ILE A 106 5.20 8.58 5.19
CA ILE A 106 4.14 9.59 5.01
C ILE A 106 4.65 10.79 4.21
N CYS A 107 5.84 11.30 4.53
CA CYS A 107 6.47 12.39 3.78
C CYS A 107 6.71 11.98 2.32
N GLY A 108 7.26 10.77 2.10
CA GLY A 108 7.51 10.24 0.76
C GLY A 108 6.23 10.02 -0.05
N ALA A 109 5.17 9.49 0.57
CA ALA A 109 3.87 9.31 -0.06
C ALA A 109 3.22 10.66 -0.41
N THR A 110 3.41 11.68 0.43
CA THR A 110 2.91 13.03 0.17
C THR A 110 3.69 13.71 -0.95
N ALA A 111 5.02 13.57 -1.00
CA ALA A 111 5.83 14.05 -2.12
C ALA A 111 5.41 13.37 -3.44
N MET A 112 5.24 12.04 -3.41
CA MET A 112 4.74 11.28 -4.56
C MET A 112 3.33 11.74 -4.98
N TRP A 113 2.45 12.06 -4.03
CA TRP A 113 1.15 12.65 -4.30
C TRP A 113 1.27 13.97 -5.06
N VAL A 114 2.10 14.90 -4.57
CA VAL A 114 2.30 16.21 -5.17
C VAL A 114 2.83 16.09 -6.60
N ASP A 115 3.82 15.23 -6.83
CA ASP A 115 4.49 15.13 -8.13
C ASP A 115 3.68 14.35 -9.17
N CYS A 116 2.92 13.32 -8.75
CA CYS A 116 2.37 12.33 -9.68
C CYS A 116 0.85 12.25 -9.72
N TYR A 117 0.16 12.73 -8.69
CA TYR A 117 -1.28 12.51 -8.51
C TYR A 117 -2.09 13.79 -8.30
N ARG A 118 -1.47 14.87 -7.82
CA ARG A 118 -2.12 16.15 -7.52
C ARG A 118 -2.88 16.71 -8.72
N ASP A 119 -2.26 16.80 -9.89
CA ASP A 119 -2.89 17.42 -11.07
C ASP A 119 -4.16 16.70 -11.52
N LYS A 120 -4.27 15.39 -11.25
CA LYS A 120 -5.41 14.57 -11.66
C LYS A 120 -6.47 14.39 -10.59
N HIS A 121 -6.10 14.55 -9.31
CA HIS A 121 -6.96 14.17 -8.18
C HIS A 121 -7.12 15.25 -7.09
N ALA A 122 -6.43 16.39 -7.17
CA ALA A 122 -6.54 17.45 -6.18
C ALA A 122 -7.87 18.24 -6.24
N VAL A 123 -8.56 18.22 -7.39
CA VAL A 123 -9.84 18.92 -7.59
C VAL A 123 -11.05 18.01 -7.31
N TRP A 124 -10.83 16.84 -6.71
CA TRP A 124 -11.92 15.91 -6.39
C TRP A 124 -12.80 16.53 -5.28
N LYS A 125 -14.03 16.91 -5.64
CA LYS A 125 -15.03 17.50 -4.73
C LYS A 125 -15.68 16.46 -3.83
#